data_AF-A0A5J5L9M3-F1
#
_entry.id   AF-A0A5J5L9M3-F1
#
_cell.length_a   1.000
_cell.length_b   1.000
_cell.length_c   1.000
_cell.angle_alpha   90.00
_cell.angle_beta   90.00
_cell.angle_gamma   90.00
#
_symmetry.space_group_name_H-M   'P 1'
#
loop_
_entity.id
_entity.type
_entity.pdbx_description
1 polymer ?
#
loop_
_entity_poly.entity_id
_entity_poly.type
_entity_poly.pdbx_seq_one_letter_code
_entity_poly.pdbx_strand_id
1 'polypeptide(L)'
;MDRSGFRHYLPAVGFSLLLLVTSLLPIPEGAGEQVPAFLGFALDKWVHAASYGTLAALLAWGRQARDVSTVVALVAVSICYGAGVELLQGLVPSRGVSGADFVANAVGAVLAGLVWIVAHRFGALSDRVDPPSRQ
;
A
#
# COMPACT_ATOMS: atom_id res chain seq x y z
N MET A 1 -19.96 -5.57 17.47
CA MET A 1 -18.95 -5.61 16.38
C MET A 1 -18.75 -7.07 16.02
N ASP A 2 -19.17 -7.48 14.82
CA ASP A 2 -19.02 -8.87 14.39
C ASP A 2 -17.52 -9.22 14.28
N ARG A 3 -17.08 -10.25 15.00
CA ARG A 3 -15.68 -10.70 15.03
C ARG A 3 -15.20 -11.19 13.66
N SER A 4 -16.12 -11.48 12.73
CA SER A 4 -15.84 -11.89 11.36
C SER A 4 -15.16 -10.78 10.53
N GLY A 5 -15.59 -9.53 10.68
CA GLY A 5 -15.07 -8.39 9.93
C GLY A 5 -13.63 -8.01 10.32
N PHE A 6 -13.30 -8.13 11.60
CA PHE A 6 -11.97 -7.78 12.11
C PHE A 6 -10.86 -8.71 11.58
N ARG A 7 -11.19 -9.99 11.33
CA ARG A 7 -10.23 -10.97 10.80
C ARG A 7 -9.69 -10.60 9.42
N HIS A 8 -10.50 -9.95 8.59
CA HIS A 8 -10.09 -9.52 7.25
C HIS A 8 -9.08 -8.36 7.28
N TYR A 9 -8.96 -7.64 8.40
CA TYR A 9 -7.93 -6.60 8.57
C TYR A 9 -6.61 -7.13 9.13
N LEU A 10 -6.56 -8.36 9.64
CA LEU A 10 -5.33 -8.92 10.21
C LEU A 10 -4.14 -8.85 9.24
N PRO A 11 -4.29 -9.14 7.93
CA PRO A 11 -3.18 -8.97 7.00
C PRO A 11 -2.72 -7.52 6.87
N ALA A 12 -3.64 -6.56 6.79
CA ALA A 12 -3.30 -5.14 6.69
C ALA A 12 -2.59 -4.64 7.96
N VAL A 13 -3.05 -5.07 9.14
CA VAL A 13 -2.42 -4.73 10.43
C VAL A 13 -1.04 -5.39 10.56
N GLY A 14 -0.92 -6.68 10.24
CA GLY A 14 0.36 -7.37 10.29
C GLY A 14 1.38 -6.77 9.32
N PHE A 15 0.94 -6.44 8.11
CA PHE A 15 1.78 -5.82 7.10
C PHE A 15 2.18 -4.38 7.47
N SER A 16 1.26 -3.58 8.02
CA SER A 16 1.61 -2.23 8.47
C SER A 16 2.63 -2.27 9.62
N LEU A 17 2.46 -3.18 10.59
CA LEU A 17 3.44 -3.38 11.65
C LEU A 17 4.81 -3.80 11.11
N LEU A 18 4.84 -4.75 10.16
CA LEU A 18 6.08 -5.15 9.49
C LEU A 18 6.73 -3.95 8.81
N LEU A 19 5.96 -3.19 8.03
CA LEU A 19 6.42 -2.02 7.30
C LEU A 19 6.96 -0.93 8.23
N LEU A 20 6.31 -0.69 9.37
CA LEU A 20 6.78 0.23 10.40
C LEU A 20 8.12 -0.22 10.96
N VAL A 21 8.20 -1.47 11.41
CA VAL A 21 9.41 -2.02 12.03
C VAL A 21 10.58 -1.94 11.06
N THR A 22 10.41 -2.43 9.83
CA THR A 22 11.50 -2.42 8.83
C THR A 22 11.89 -1.01 8.40
N SER A 23 10.96 -0.07 8.38
CA SER A 23 11.24 1.34 8.05
C SER A 23 12.03 2.05 9.15
N LEU A 24 11.90 1.63 10.41
CA LEU A 24 12.58 2.23 11.55
C LEU A 24 13.89 1.53 11.93
N LEU A 25 14.23 0.40 11.31
CA LEU A 25 15.53 -0.23 11.50
C LEU A 25 16.65 0.68 10.96
N PRO A 26 17.77 0.85 11.69
CA PRO A 26 18.94 1.55 11.16
C PRO A 26 19.46 0.89 9.88
N ILE A 27 19.99 1.70 8.97
CA ILE A 27 20.63 1.25 7.75
C ILE A 27 22.10 1.00 8.09
N PRO A 28 22.65 -0.22 7.85
CA PRO A 28 24.06 -0.48 8.06
C PRO A 28 24.94 0.47 7.22
N GLU A 29 26.09 0.85 7.77
CA GLU A 29 27.06 1.69 7.06
C GLU A 29 27.43 1.07 5.70
N GLY A 30 27.42 1.88 4.64
CA GLY A 30 27.72 1.45 3.27
C GLY A 30 26.57 0.78 2.50
N ALA A 31 25.46 0.41 3.15
CA ALA A 31 24.34 -0.24 2.45
C ALA A 31 23.58 0.69 1.49
N GLY A 32 23.57 2.00 1.76
CA GLY A 32 22.90 3.01 0.93
C GLY A 32 23.63 3.33 -0.39
N GLU A 33 24.94 3.11 -0.45
CA GLU A 33 25.77 3.47 -1.62
C GLU A 33 25.64 2.46 -2.77
N GLN A 34 25.08 1.27 -2.51
CA GLN A 34 25.01 0.16 -3.45
C GLN A 34 23.60 -0.12 -3.97
N VAL A 35 22.62 0.75 -3.71
CA VAL A 35 21.23 0.52 -4.14
C VAL A 35 21.15 0.62 -5.67
N PRO A 36 20.81 -0.47 -6.39
CA PRO A 36 20.73 -0.44 -7.84
C PRO A 36 19.63 0.51 -8.32
N ALA A 37 19.82 1.11 -9.49
CA ALA A 37 18.76 1.85 -10.16
C ALA A 37 17.95 0.93 -11.07
N PHE A 38 16.63 1.12 -11.09
CA PHE A 38 15.70 0.48 -12.01
C PHE A 38 14.83 1.55 -12.66
N LEU A 39 14.79 1.57 -14.00
CA LEU A 39 14.05 2.57 -14.78
C LEU A 39 14.36 4.04 -14.40
N GLY A 40 15.62 4.33 -14.05
CA GLY A 40 16.05 5.68 -13.70
C GLY A 40 15.77 6.11 -12.25
N PHE A 41 15.16 5.25 -11.44
CA PHE A 41 14.94 5.49 -10.01
C PHE A 41 15.68 4.44 -9.18
N ALA A 42 16.20 4.82 -8.02
CA ALA A 42 16.79 3.87 -7.10
C ALA A 42 15.75 2.83 -6.64
N LEU A 43 16.20 1.58 -6.42
CA LEU A 43 15.32 0.45 -6.11
C LEU A 43 14.53 0.65 -4.82
N ASP A 44 15.05 1.44 -3.87
CA ASP A 44 14.34 1.87 -2.67
C ASP A 44 12.99 2.52 -3.01
N LYS A 45 12.91 3.38 -4.03
CA LYS A 45 11.66 4.04 -4.43
C LYS A 45 10.61 3.04 -4.92
N TRP A 46 11.05 1.98 -5.60
CA TRP A 46 10.17 0.89 -6.02
C TRP A 46 9.67 0.07 -4.83
N VAL A 47 10.53 -0.18 -3.84
CA VAL A 47 10.15 -0.84 -2.59
C VAL A 47 9.13 0.00 -1.81
N HIS A 48 9.32 1.32 -1.76
CA HIS A 48 8.37 2.27 -1.20
C HIS A 48 7.01 2.19 -1.93
N ALA A 49 6.99 2.38 -3.25
CA ALA A 49 5.76 2.29 -4.03
C ALA A 49 5.04 0.93 -3.87
N ALA A 50 5.78 -0.18 -3.94
CA ALA A 50 5.21 -1.52 -3.78
C ALA A 50 4.65 -1.74 -2.37
N SER A 51 5.34 -1.28 -1.33
CA SER A 51 4.91 -1.41 0.06
C SER A 51 3.60 -0.67 0.32
N TYR A 52 3.52 0.62 -0.03
CA TYR A 52 2.31 1.41 0.25
C TYR A 52 1.16 1.09 -0.71
N GLY A 53 1.45 0.60 -1.92
CA GLY A 53 0.47 -0.02 -2.79
C GLY A 53 -0.11 -1.29 -2.19
N THR A 54 0.74 -2.17 -1.66
CA THR A 54 0.32 -3.41 -0.97
C THR A 54 -0.54 -3.08 0.25
N LEU A 55 -0.14 -2.12 1.07
CA LEU A 55 -0.93 -1.68 2.22
C LEU A 55 -2.33 -1.17 1.78
N ALA A 56 -2.40 -0.33 0.75
CA ALA A 56 -3.68 0.15 0.21
C ALA A 56 -4.57 -1.00 -0.30
N ALA A 57 -3.99 -1.98 -1.00
CA ALA A 57 -4.71 -3.16 -1.47
C ALA A 57 -5.22 -4.05 -0.33
N LEU A 58 -4.41 -4.29 0.70
CA LEU A 58 -4.80 -5.07 1.89
C LEU A 58 -5.91 -4.37 2.68
N LEU A 59 -5.86 -3.04 2.78
CA LEU A 59 -6.93 -2.24 3.38
C LEU A 59 -8.23 -2.36 2.58
N ALA A 60 -8.16 -2.22 1.26
CA ALA A 60 -9.32 -2.37 0.36
C ALA A 60 -9.92 -3.78 0.43
N TRP A 61 -9.07 -4.80 0.47
CA TRP A 61 -9.47 -6.20 0.65
C TRP A 61 -10.11 -6.45 2.00
N GLY A 62 -9.49 -5.98 3.09
CA GLY A 62 -10.02 -6.12 4.45
C GLY A 62 -11.38 -5.45 4.62
N ARG A 63 -11.57 -4.30 3.96
CA ARG A 63 -12.84 -3.57 3.92
C ARG A 63 -13.87 -4.18 2.97
N GLN A 64 -13.44 -5.06 2.06
CA GLN A 64 -14.19 -5.53 0.89
C GLN A 64 -14.76 -4.35 0.08
N ALA A 65 -13.93 -3.34 -0.16
CA ALA A 65 -14.34 -2.09 -0.77
C ALA A 65 -14.86 -2.29 -2.20
N ARG A 66 -16.09 -1.82 -2.48
CA ARG A 66 -16.73 -1.91 -3.80
C ARG A 66 -16.96 -0.55 -4.44
N ASP A 67 -17.17 0.49 -3.64
CA ASP A 67 -17.38 1.85 -4.11
C ASP A 67 -16.08 2.65 -4.17
N VAL A 68 -16.03 3.61 -5.10
CA VAL A 68 -14.84 4.44 -5.36
C VAL A 68 -14.48 5.29 -4.13
N SER A 69 -15.47 5.84 -3.42
CA SER A 69 -15.25 6.68 -2.24
C SER A 69 -14.50 5.93 -1.13
N THR A 70 -14.89 4.68 -0.85
CA THR A 70 -14.22 3.85 0.14
C THR A 70 -12.78 3.54 -0.29
N VAL A 71 -12.55 3.22 -1.56
CA VAL A 71 -11.18 2.97 -2.06
C VAL A 71 -10.32 4.23 -1.93
N VAL A 72 -10.83 5.41 -2.32
CA VAL A 72 -10.13 6.69 -2.18
C VAL A 72 -9.78 6.98 -0.72
N ALA A 73 -10.71 6.74 0.21
CA ALA A 73 -10.45 6.91 1.64
C ALA A 73 -9.34 5.98 2.13
N LEU A 74 -9.31 4.72 1.70
CA LEU A 74 -8.29 3.75 2.12
C LEU A 74 -6.92 4.04 1.48
N VAL A 75 -6.89 4.54 0.25
CA VAL A 75 -5.66 5.07 -0.37
C VAL A 75 -5.14 6.26 0.44
N ALA A 76 -6.00 7.20 0.82
CA ALA A 76 -5.61 8.33 1.66
C ALA A 76 -5.06 7.88 3.03
N VAL A 77 -5.65 6.85 3.63
CA VAL A 77 -5.11 6.24 4.86
C VAL A 77 -3.71 5.68 4.64
N SER A 78 -3.45 4.96 3.54
CA SER A 78 -2.12 4.44 3.21
C SER A 78 -1.09 5.57 3.02
N ILE A 79 -1.49 6.66 2.36
CA ILE A 79 -0.64 7.85 2.16
C ILE A 79 -0.31 8.53 3.49
N CYS A 80 -1.32 8.78 4.33
CA CYS A 80 -1.12 9.39 5.65
C CYS A 80 -0.26 8.51 6.55
N TYR A 81 -0.45 7.19 6.48
CA TYR A 81 0.39 6.24 7.19
C TYR A 81 1.85 6.34 6.74
N GLY A 82 2.11 6.37 5.43
CA GLY A 82 3.46 6.54 4.90
C GLY A 82 4.11 7.87 5.23
N ALA A 83 3.35 8.96 5.22
CA ALA A 83 3.83 10.25 5.69
C ALA A 83 4.23 10.19 7.18
N GLY A 84 3.45 9.50 8.02
CA GLY A 84 3.77 9.29 9.42
C GLY A 84 5.06 8.48 9.60
N VAL A 85 5.24 7.39 8.85
CA VAL A 85 6.47 6.58 8.88
C VAL A 85 7.67 7.40 8.45
N GLU A 86 7.56 8.20 7.38
CA GLU A 86 8.63 9.07 6.88
C GLU A 86 9.08 10.08 7.95
N LEU A 87 8.13 10.70 8.64
CA LEU A 87 8.44 11.62 9.74
C LEU A 87 9.14 10.91 10.92
N LEU A 88 8.72 9.67 11.23
CA LEU A 88 9.37 8.86 12.27
C LEU A 88 10.78 8.42 11.86
N GLN A 89 11.04 8.21 10.57
CA GLN A 89 12.40 7.92 10.08
C GLN A 89 13.36 9.08 10.31
N GLY A 90 12.88 10.32 10.35
CA GLY A 90 13.67 11.48 10.76
C GLY A 90 14.22 11.41 12.20
N LEU A 91 13.72 10.50 13.02
CA LEU A 91 14.22 10.24 14.39
C LEU A 91 15.28 9.12 14.44
N VAL A 92 15.53 8.42 13.33
CA VAL A 92 16.49 7.32 13.25
C VAL A 92 17.83 7.86 12.73
N PRO A 93 18.95 7.76 13.48
CA PRO A 93 20.22 8.43 13.14
C PRO A 93 20.81 8.15 11.75
N SER A 94 20.52 6.98 11.19
CA SER A 94 21.01 6.55 9.87
C SER A 94 19.96 6.75 8.77
N ARG A 95 18.83 7.40 9.06
CA ARG A 95 17.75 7.69 8.11
C ARG A 95 17.43 9.17 8.13
N GLY A 96 16.61 9.59 7.17
CA GLY A 96 16.15 10.96 7.07
C GLY A 96 14.78 11.03 6.43
N VAL A 97 14.17 12.21 6.52
CA VAL A 97 12.92 12.52 5.83
C VAL A 97 13.22 12.80 4.36
N SER A 98 12.45 12.19 3.47
CA SER A 98 12.63 12.22 2.03
C SER A 98 11.30 12.46 1.32
N GLY A 99 11.22 13.61 0.64
CA GLY A 99 10.06 13.93 -0.21
C GLY A 99 9.89 12.95 -1.36
N ALA A 100 10.99 12.38 -1.87
CA ALA A 100 10.95 11.40 -2.95
C ALA A 100 10.32 10.07 -2.48
N ASP A 101 10.60 9.65 -1.24
CA ASP A 101 9.97 8.47 -0.66
C ASP A 101 8.49 8.70 -0.40
N PHE A 102 8.12 9.87 0.14
CA PHE A 102 6.72 10.25 0.26
C PHE A 102 5.97 10.18 -1.09
N VAL A 103 6.56 10.71 -2.17
CA VAL A 103 5.96 10.64 -3.51
C VAL A 103 5.84 9.20 -3.99
N ALA A 104 6.87 8.37 -3.81
CA ALA A 104 6.83 6.95 -4.17
C ALA A 104 5.71 6.21 -3.42
N ASN A 105 5.57 6.46 -2.11
CA ASN A 105 4.50 5.92 -1.27
C ASN A 105 3.12 6.27 -1.85
N ALA A 106 2.93 7.55 -2.20
CA ALA A 106 1.66 8.05 -2.72
C ALA A 106 1.33 7.47 -4.09
N VAL A 107 2.30 7.42 -5.01
CA VAL A 107 2.12 6.83 -6.34
C VAL A 107 1.74 5.35 -6.21
N GLY A 108 2.45 4.60 -5.38
CA GLY A 108 2.15 3.18 -5.13
C GLY A 108 0.73 2.95 -4.62
N ALA A 109 0.32 3.72 -3.60
CA ALA A 109 -1.02 3.64 -3.02
C ALA A 109 -2.12 3.99 -4.05
N VAL A 110 -1.94 5.06 -4.83
CA VAL A 110 -2.89 5.48 -5.86
C VAL A 110 -3.02 4.43 -6.96
N LEU A 111 -1.90 3.92 -7.47
CA LEU A 111 -1.91 2.88 -8.51
C LEU A 111 -2.63 1.62 -8.04
N ALA A 112 -2.37 1.16 -6.82
CA ALA A 112 -3.07 0.02 -6.24
C ALA A 112 -4.58 0.26 -6.11
N GLY A 113 -4.99 1.46 -5.67
CA GLY A 113 -6.40 1.84 -5.62
C GLY A 113 -7.08 1.86 -6.99
N LEU A 114 -6.40 2.38 -8.02
CA LEU A 114 -6.90 2.36 -9.39
C LEU A 114 -7.07 0.94 -9.91
N VAL A 115 -6.05 0.08 -9.72
CA VAL A 115 -6.11 -1.34 -10.09
C VAL A 115 -7.26 -2.03 -9.38
N TRP A 116 -7.46 -1.77 -8.09
CA TRP A 116 -8.57 -2.33 -7.32
C TRP A 116 -9.92 -1.97 -7.92
N ILE A 117 -10.17 -0.69 -8.20
CA ILE A 117 -11.42 -0.21 -8.80
C ILE A 117 -11.66 -0.87 -10.16
N VAL A 118 -10.63 -0.89 -11.01
CA VAL A 118 -10.71 -1.45 -12.37
C VAL A 118 -11.04 -2.94 -12.32
N ALA A 119 -10.33 -3.72 -11.50
CA ALA A 119 -10.57 -5.16 -11.35
C ALA A 119 -12.00 -5.48 -10.89
N HIS A 120 -12.54 -4.70 -9.95
CA HIS A 120 -13.89 -4.93 -9.42
C HIS A 120 -15.00 -4.47 -10.37
N ARG A 121 -14.73 -3.47 -11.23
CA ARG A 121 -15.66 -3.09 -12.30
C ARG A 121 -15.72 -4.15 -13.38
N PHE A 122 -14.59 -4.73 -13.78
CA PHE A 122 -14.58 -5.79 -14.78
C PHE A 122 -15.22 -7.09 -14.27
N GLY A 123 -14.95 -7.51 -13.03
CA GLY A 123 -15.63 -8.65 -12.43
C GLY A 123 -17.16 -8.49 -12.43
N ALA A 124 -17.65 -7.31 -12.04
CA ALA A 124 -19.08 -7.01 -12.05
C ALA A 124 -19.72 -6.98 -13.45
N LEU A 125 -18.93 -6.68 -14.50
CA LEU A 125 -19.40 -6.75 -15.89
C LEU A 125 -19.47 -8.19 -16.39
N SER A 126 -18.46 -9.03 -16.09
CA SER A 126 -18.47 -10.45 -16.43
C SER A 126 -19.66 -11.19 -15.80
N ASP A 127 -19.92 -10.95 -14.51
CA ASP A 127 -21.05 -11.56 -13.78
C ASP A 127 -22.43 -11.18 -14.36
N ARG A 128 -22.52 -10.06 -15.10
CA ARG A 128 -23.78 -9.59 -15.72
C ARG A 128 -24.00 -10.17 -17.12
N VAL A 129 -22.94 -10.58 -17.80
CA VAL A 129 -23.00 -11.11 -19.17
C VAL A 129 -23.36 -12.59 -19.21
N ASP A 130 -23.03 -13.35 -18.16
CA ASP A 130 -23.43 -14.75 -18.03
C ASP A 130 -24.87 -14.85 -17.46
N PRO A 131 -25.90 -15.19 -18.26
CA PRO A 131 -27.21 -15.47 -17.69
C PRO A 131 -27.13 -16.74 -16.82
N PRO A 132 -27.89 -16.81 -15.72
CA PRO A 132 -27.96 -18.05 -14.94
C PRO A 132 -28.48 -19.15 -15.85
N SER A 133 -27.66 -20.18 -16.07
CA SER A 133 -28.08 -21.40 -16.73
C SER A 133 -29.26 -21.96 -15.96
N ARG A 134 -30.48 -21.79 -16.50
CA ARG A 134 -31.70 -22.35 -15.91
C ARG A 134 -31.51 -23.86 -15.87
N GLN A 135 -31.39 -24.42 -14.67
CA GLN A 135 -31.69 -25.82 -14.38
C GLN A 135 -33.12 -25.92 -13.87
#